data_AF-A0A831PUQ5-F1
#
_entry.id   AF-A0A831PUQ5-F1
#
_cell.length_a   1.000
_cell.length_b   1.000
_cell.length_c   1.000
_cell.angle_alpha   90.00
_cell.angle_beta   90.00
_cell.angle_gamma   90.00
#
_symmetry.space_group_name_H-M   'P 1'
#
loop_
_entity.id
_entity.type
_entity.pdbx_description
1 polymer ?
#
loop_
_entity_poly.entity_id
_entity_poly.type
_entity_poly.pdbx_seq_one_letter_code
_entity_poly.pdbx_strand_id
1 'polypeptide(L)'
;MDAFSDILSGVKLNGALYFHAEFSAPWGALSPEARRLAPLLAPNAPHLLIYHLILDGTAWAHLDEESMPLQAGDVLVVPHGHAHVMTSEANSRETRESEVVERKVRSRELSPLRAGGGG
;
A
#
# COMPACT_ATOMS: atom_id res chain seq x y z
N MET A 1 4.67 3.65 34.21
CA MET A 1 4.61 3.13 32.83
C MET A 1 3.35 2.29 32.77
N ASP A 2 2.44 2.56 31.84
CA ASP A 2 1.27 1.71 31.66
C ASP A 2 1.66 0.44 30.90
N ALA A 3 0.91 -0.65 31.12
CA ALA A 3 1.21 -1.96 30.55
C ALA A 3 1.21 -1.98 29.01
N PHE A 4 0.50 -1.06 28.37
CA PHE A 4 0.42 -0.98 26.91
C PHE A 4 1.68 -0.35 26.31
N SER A 5 2.19 0.70 26.94
CA SER A 5 3.49 1.31 26.62
C SER A 5 4.64 0.33 26.82
N ASP A 6 4.61 -0.49 27.86
CA ASP A 6 5.62 -1.53 28.09
C ASP A 6 5.60 -2.61 26.99
N ILE A 7 4.41 -3.05 26.57
CA ILE A 7 4.28 -4.01 25.46
C ILE A 7 4.78 -3.39 24.15
N LEU A 8 4.39 -2.14 23.84
CA LEU A 8 4.82 -1.45 22.63
C LEU A 8 6.33 -1.16 22.62
N SER A 9 6.96 -0.99 23.78
CA SER A 9 8.42 -0.81 23.88
C SER A 9 9.22 -2.01 23.33
N GLY A 10 8.60 -3.19 23.30
CA GLY A 10 9.17 -4.40 22.68
C GLY A 10 9.03 -4.47 21.16
N VAL A 11 8.19 -3.62 20.55
CA VAL A 11 7.97 -3.59 19.10
C VAL A 11 9.06 -2.75 18.45
N LYS A 12 9.96 -3.40 17.71
CA LYS A 12 11.01 -2.73 16.93
C LYS A 12 10.74 -2.87 15.44
N LEU A 13 10.75 -1.73 14.74
CA LEU A 13 10.75 -1.72 13.28
C LEU A 13 12.14 -2.16 12.78
N ASN A 14 12.22 -3.34 12.17
CA ASN A 14 13.48 -3.94 11.72
C ASN A 14 13.86 -3.59 10.26
N GLY A 15 13.07 -2.76 9.58
CA GLY A 15 13.33 -2.31 8.21
C GLY A 15 12.12 -1.63 7.58
N ALA A 16 12.33 -0.96 6.44
CA ALA A 16 11.28 -0.35 5.64
C ALA A 16 11.62 -0.46 4.14
N LEU A 17 10.59 -0.62 3.32
CA LEU A 17 10.68 -0.59 1.86
C LEU A 17 9.80 0.55 1.37
N TYR A 18 10.35 1.41 0.50
CA TYR A 18 9.63 2.53 -0.07
C TYR A 18 9.45 2.28 -1.56
N PHE A 19 8.19 2.28 -2.00
CA PHE A 19 7.83 2.20 -3.41
C PHE A 19 7.06 3.46 -3.78
N HIS A 20 7.64 4.26 -4.66
CA HIS A 20 7.03 5.48 -5.16
C HIS A 20 6.33 5.20 -6.49
N ALA A 21 5.04 5.53 -6.57
CA ALA A 21 4.27 5.43 -7.80
C ALA A 21 3.52 6.74 -8.06
N GLU A 22 3.54 7.17 -9.31
CA GLU A 22 2.76 8.28 -9.85
C GLU A 22 1.74 7.69 -10.83
N PHE A 23 0.47 7.87 -10.54
CA PHE A 23 -0.62 7.37 -11.37
C PHE A 23 -1.44 8.51 -11.96
N SER A 24 -1.77 8.40 -13.25
CA SER A 24 -2.70 9.30 -13.94
C SER A 24 -4.06 8.62 -14.13
N ALA A 25 -5.15 9.34 -13.93
CA ALA A 25 -6.49 8.77 -14.07
C ALA A 25 -6.80 8.42 -15.55
N PRO A 26 -7.55 7.33 -15.83
CA PRO A 26 -8.02 6.35 -14.86
C PRO A 26 -6.90 5.37 -14.46
N TRP A 27 -6.86 4.99 -13.19
CA TRP A 27 -5.92 3.99 -12.68
C TRP A 27 -6.55 3.17 -11.55
N GLY A 28 -5.98 1.98 -11.32
CA GLY A 28 -6.29 1.20 -10.13
C GLY A 28 -5.28 0.09 -9.88
N ALA A 29 -4.95 -0.15 -8.62
CA ALA A 29 -3.94 -1.11 -8.19
C ALA A 29 -4.42 -1.89 -6.97
N LEU A 30 -4.19 -3.20 -6.99
CA LEU A 30 -4.39 -4.09 -5.85
C LEU A 30 -3.12 -4.10 -5.00
N SER A 31 -3.27 -3.84 -3.71
CA SER A 31 -2.30 -4.29 -2.72
C SER A 31 -2.69 -5.68 -2.24
N PRO A 32 -1.91 -6.74 -2.52
CA PRO A 32 -2.17 -8.07 -1.99
C PRO A 32 -2.08 -8.11 -0.46
N GLU A 33 -2.61 -9.18 0.13
CA GLU A 33 -2.46 -9.40 1.57
C GLU A 33 -0.98 -9.47 1.97
N ALA A 34 -0.62 -8.86 3.10
CA ALA A 34 0.76 -8.82 3.59
C ALA A 34 1.38 -10.21 3.72
N ARG A 35 0.62 -11.25 4.09
CA ARG A 35 1.14 -12.63 4.16
C ARG A 35 1.66 -13.16 2.82
N ARG A 36 1.16 -12.65 1.69
CA ARG A 36 1.65 -13.00 0.35
C ARG A 36 2.92 -12.22 -0.02
N LEU A 37 3.05 -10.99 0.50
CA LEU A 37 4.20 -10.11 0.24
C LEU A 37 5.36 -10.34 1.21
N ALA A 38 5.10 -10.70 2.46
CA ALA A 38 6.09 -10.81 3.52
C ALA A 38 7.26 -11.76 3.17
N PRO A 39 7.04 -12.98 2.63
CA PRO A 39 8.14 -13.86 2.24
C PRO A 39 9.07 -13.26 1.15
N LEU A 40 8.54 -12.36 0.32
CA LEU A 40 9.26 -11.77 -0.81
C LEU A 40 10.04 -10.51 -0.39
N LEU A 41 9.41 -9.68 0.43
CA LEU A 41 9.93 -8.37 0.82
C LEU A 41 10.76 -8.45 2.11
N ALA A 42 10.30 -9.24 3.08
CA ALA A 42 10.87 -9.32 4.42
C ALA A 42 10.81 -10.77 4.95
N PRO A 43 11.57 -11.71 4.35
CA PRO A 43 11.45 -13.16 4.63
C PRO A 43 11.63 -13.56 6.10
N ASN A 44 12.32 -12.73 6.88
CA ASN A 44 12.57 -12.98 8.31
C ASN A 44 11.73 -12.06 9.23
N ALA A 45 10.84 -11.24 8.68
CA ALA A 45 10.00 -10.36 9.49
C ALA A 45 8.75 -11.12 9.97
N PRO A 46 8.46 -11.12 11.28
CA PRO A 46 7.25 -11.76 11.80
C PRO A 46 5.98 -11.03 11.39
N HIS A 47 6.09 -9.73 11.09
CA HIS A 47 4.98 -8.88 10.67
C HIS A 47 5.42 -7.92 9.57
N LEU A 48 4.57 -7.71 8.58
CA LEU A 48 4.72 -6.71 7.53
C LEU A 48 3.55 -5.73 7.63
N LEU A 49 3.86 -4.46 7.87
CA LEU A 49 2.89 -3.37 7.89
C LEU A 49 2.91 -2.67 6.53
N ILE A 50 1.73 -2.54 5.92
CA ILE A 50 1.55 -1.83 4.65
C ILE A 50 0.91 -0.48 4.96
N TYR A 51 1.47 0.58 4.39
CA TYR A 51 0.86 1.90 4.41
C TYR A 51 1.04 2.60 3.07
N HIS A 52 0.10 3.50 2.77
CA HIS A 52 0.12 4.34 1.58
C HIS A 52 0.06 5.80 2.02
N LEU A 53 1.11 6.56 1.72
CA LEU A 53 1.13 8.00 1.89
C LEU A 53 0.76 8.64 0.54
N ILE A 54 -0.28 9.47 0.54
CA ILE A 54 -0.64 10.25 -0.65
C ILE A 54 0.21 11.51 -0.65
N LEU A 55 1.13 11.61 -1.60
CA LEU A 55 2.02 12.76 -1.74
C LEU A 55 1.35 13.94 -2.44
N ASP A 56 0.59 13.66 -3.49
CA ASP A 56 -0.13 14.64 -4.30
C ASP A 56 -1.40 14.01 -4.90
N GLY A 57 -2.36 14.85 -5.29
CA GLY A 57 -3.60 14.42 -5.92
C GLY A 57 -4.60 13.77 -4.94
N THR A 58 -5.47 12.92 -5.51
CA THR A 58 -6.54 12.23 -4.79
C THR A 58 -6.62 10.77 -5.19
N ALA A 59 -7.06 9.92 -4.27
CA ALA A 59 -7.29 8.50 -4.52
C ALA A 59 -8.54 8.03 -3.76
N TRP A 60 -8.99 6.83 -4.09
CA TRP A 60 -9.94 6.07 -3.29
C TRP A 60 -9.29 4.79 -2.83
N ALA A 61 -9.52 4.41 -1.58
CA ALA A 61 -9.15 3.10 -1.06
C ALA A 61 -10.41 2.28 -0.79
N HIS A 62 -10.39 1.03 -1.22
CA HIS A 62 -11.49 0.09 -1.09
C HIS A 62 -11.01 -1.13 -0.31
N LEU A 63 -11.60 -1.33 0.86
CA LEU A 63 -11.34 -2.47 1.74
C LEU A 63 -12.70 -3.10 2.06
N ASP A 64 -12.87 -4.37 1.69
CA ASP A 64 -14.15 -5.06 1.78
C ASP A 64 -15.29 -4.22 1.14
N GLU A 65 -16.35 -3.95 1.88
CA GLU A 65 -17.49 -3.13 1.44
C GLU A 65 -17.27 -1.63 1.64
N GLU A 66 -16.23 -1.23 2.35
CA GLU A 66 -15.93 0.16 2.65
C GLU A 66 -15.13 0.81 1.52
N SER A 67 -15.37 2.10 1.31
CA SER A 67 -14.65 2.94 0.36
C SER A 67 -14.43 4.31 0.96
N MET A 68 -13.19 4.77 0.97
CA MET A 68 -12.81 6.03 1.58
C MET A 68 -12.03 6.90 0.58
N PRO A 69 -12.35 8.21 0.48
CA PRO A 69 -11.53 9.13 -0.27
C PRO A 69 -10.23 9.40 0.49
N LEU A 70 -9.16 9.63 -0.26
CA LEU A 70 -7.85 10.02 0.23
C LEU A 70 -7.36 11.24 -0.57
N GLN A 71 -6.66 12.14 0.09
CA GLN A 71 -6.05 13.33 -0.49
C GLN A 71 -4.58 13.47 -0.06
N ALA A 72 -3.86 14.38 -0.70
CA ALA A 72 -2.49 14.70 -0.33
C ALA A 72 -2.32 14.94 1.19
N GLY A 73 -1.34 14.28 1.78
CA GLY A 73 -1.08 14.27 3.23
C GLY A 73 -1.73 13.13 4.00
N ASP A 74 -2.72 12.43 3.43
CA ASP A 74 -3.34 11.28 4.08
C ASP A 74 -2.40 10.06 4.10
N VAL A 75 -2.46 9.31 5.21
CA VAL A 75 -1.79 8.02 5.36
C VAL A 75 -2.82 6.94 5.61
N LEU A 76 -3.00 6.05 4.63
CA LEU A 76 -3.74 4.81 4.83
C LEU A 76 -2.82 3.78 5.48
N VAL A 77 -3.13 3.37 6.70
CA VAL A 77 -2.43 2.28 7.39
C VAL A 77 -3.31 1.04 7.37
N VAL A 78 -2.76 -0.10 6.94
CA VAL A 78 -3.45 -1.40 6.99
C VAL A 78 -2.65 -2.32 7.91
N PRO A 79 -2.87 -2.29 9.23
CA PRO A 79 -1.97 -2.90 10.23
C PRO A 79 -1.78 -4.41 10.06
N HIS A 80 -2.84 -5.12 9.66
CA HIS A 80 -2.83 -6.55 9.40
C HIS A 80 -2.57 -6.89 7.92
N GLY A 81 -2.41 -5.86 7.08
CA GLY A 81 -2.17 -6.00 5.66
C GLY A 81 -3.25 -6.78 4.94
N HIS A 82 -4.52 -6.51 5.21
CA HIS A 82 -5.62 -7.03 4.38
C HIS A 82 -5.47 -6.54 2.94
N ALA A 83 -5.89 -7.37 1.99
CA ALA A 83 -5.90 -6.96 0.59
C ALA A 83 -6.87 -5.79 0.41
N HIS A 84 -6.45 -4.79 -0.38
CA HIS A 84 -7.26 -3.62 -0.65
C HIS A 84 -6.92 -3.07 -2.03
N VAL A 85 -7.89 -2.39 -2.63
CA VAL A 85 -7.75 -1.77 -3.94
C VAL A 85 -7.62 -0.27 -3.76
N MET A 86 -6.70 0.36 -4.48
CA MET A 86 -6.65 1.81 -4.62
C MET A 86 -7.00 2.19 -6.05
N THR A 87 -7.81 3.23 -6.25
CA THR A 87 -8.21 3.71 -7.58
C THR A 87 -8.26 5.24 -7.67
N SER A 88 -8.39 5.75 -8.89
CA SER A 88 -8.74 7.16 -9.14
C SER A 88 -10.22 7.48 -8.92
N GLU A 89 -11.11 6.50 -8.76
CA GLU A 89 -12.56 6.66 -8.89
C GLU A 89 -13.35 5.95 -7.79
N ALA A 90 -14.25 6.67 -7.13
CA ALA A 90 -15.04 6.16 -6.00
C ALA A 90 -15.81 4.86 -6.27
N ASN A 91 -16.29 4.70 -7.50
CA ASN A 91 -17.18 3.61 -7.89
C ASN A 91 -16.49 2.55 -8.77
N SER A 92 -15.15 2.60 -8.86
CA SER A 92 -14.38 1.61 -9.61
C SER A 92 -13.58 0.72 -8.67
N ARG A 93 -13.46 -0.56 -9.02
CA ARG A 93 -12.52 -1.51 -8.41
C ARG A 93 -11.64 -2.17 -9.46
N GLU A 94 -11.54 -1.58 -10.64
CA GLU A 94 -10.70 -2.08 -11.71
C GLU A 94 -9.22 -1.90 -11.38
N THR A 95 -8.44 -2.96 -11.58
CA THR A 95 -7.08 -3.08 -11.08
C THR A 95 -6.05 -3.11 -12.21
N ARG A 96 -6.11 -2.07 -13.05
CA ARG A 96 -5.36 -1.92 -14.32
C ARG A 96 -3.84 -2.02 -14.13
N GLU A 97 -3.32 -1.46 -13.04
CA GLU A 97 -1.89 -1.34 -12.78
C GLU A 97 -1.33 -2.44 -11.86
N SER A 98 -2.16 -3.39 -11.42
CA SER A 98 -1.73 -4.40 -10.44
C SER A 98 -0.56 -5.26 -10.91
N GLU A 99 -0.55 -5.66 -12.19
CA GLU A 99 0.51 -6.53 -12.70
C GLU A 99 1.88 -5.83 -12.72
N VAL A 100 1.92 -4.55 -13.13
CA VAL A 100 3.16 -3.78 -13.12
C VAL A 100 3.64 -3.48 -11.70
N VAL A 101 2.73 -3.11 -10.80
CA VAL A 101 3.05 -2.90 -9.38
C VAL A 101 3.61 -4.18 -8.76
N GLU A 102 2.93 -5.31 -8.95
CA GLU A 102 3.34 -6.60 -8.41
C GLU A 102 4.72 -7.02 -8.93
N ARG A 103 4.97 -6.85 -10.23
CA ARG A 103 6.27 -7.18 -10.84
C ARG A 103 7.41 -6.37 -10.23
N LYS A 104 7.25 -5.04 -10.06
CA LYS A 104 8.28 -4.18 -9.47
C LYS A 104 8.52 -4.50 -7.99
N VAL A 105 7.44 -4.72 -7.24
CA VAL A 105 7.53 -5.10 -5.82
C VAL A 105 8.25 -6.45 -5.66
N ARG A 106 7.90 -7.47 -6.46
CA ARG A 106 8.54 -8.80 -6.42
C ARG A 106 10.03 -8.76 -6.77
N SER A 107 10.41 -7.96 -7.75
CA SER A 107 11.80 -7.80 -8.19
C SER A 107 12.60 -6.83 -7.32
N ARG A 108 11.97 -6.20 -6.32
CA ARG A 108 12.56 -5.12 -5.49
C ARG A 108 13.10 -3.97 -6.35
N GLU A 109 12.48 -3.73 -7.50
CA GLU A 109 12.81 -2.62 -8.39
C GLU A 109 12.10 -1.36 -7.88
N LEU A 110 12.75 -0.64 -6.96
CA LEU A 110 12.17 0.52 -6.25
C LEU A 110 12.29 1.84 -7.01
N SER A 111 12.70 1.80 -8.28
CA SER A 111 12.62 2.98 -9.15
C SER A 111 11.16 3.47 -9.23
N PRO A 112 10.91 4.79 -9.28
CA PRO A 112 9.55 5.32 -9.40
C PRO A 112 8.77 4.65 -10.54
N LEU A 113 7.54 4.24 -10.26
CA LEU A 113 6.58 3.79 -11.27
C LEU A 113 5.78 4.99 -11.78
N ARG A 114 5.64 5.12 -13.10
CA ARG A 114 4.67 6.02 -13.74
C ARG A 114 3.71 5.16 -14.56
N ALA A 115 2.42 5.25 -14.29
CA ALA A 115 1.40 4.42 -14.95
C ALA A 115 0.01 5.09 -14.96
N GLY A 116 -1.00 4.39 -15.52
CA GLY A 116 -2.37 4.87 -15.63
C GLY A 116 -2.72 5.45 -17.01
N GLY A 117 -3.71 6.34 -17.04
CA GLY A 117 -4.39 6.87 -18.23
C GLY A 117 -3.58 7.77 -19.17
N GLY A 118 -2.29 8.00 -18.91
CA GLY A 118 -1.39 8.70 -19.82
C GLY A 118 -1.60 10.21 -19.91
N GLY A 119 -1.92 10.86 -18.77
CA GLY A 119 -1.87 12.32 -18.67
C GLY A 119 -0.49 12.88 -19.01
#